data_AF-A0A8S1K9D7-F1
#
_entry.id   AF-A0A8S1K9D7-F1
#
_cell.length_a   1.000
_cell.length_b   1.000
_cell.length_c   1.000
_cell.angle_alpha   90.00
_cell.angle_beta   90.00
_cell.angle_gamma   90.00
#
_symmetry.space_group_name_H-M   'P 1'
#
loop_
_entity.id
_entity.type
_entity.pdbx_description
1 polymer ?
#
loop_
_entity_poly.entity_id
_entity_poly.type
_entity_poly.pdbx_seq_one_letter_code
_entity_poly.pdbx_strand_id
1 'polypeptide(L)'
;MNKYTLMFKYKQLEDEYQKQRINTISIPVFQFGSACIFIVATSKLITLVLQNELGLMPILIGCQIYSLLSFVFLRFKIHKINIQLIILAYLLIGYELIITTDTSAQALSLYQSNFTICGVIIILISEFKESLVIIISTFFFKIIYTMLMETQKSYIIYCSTLILMFFMCFFSYKLNVLNRKSFLLSQYDYMWESVFPKIVDTPYLIFTFSDEKLEFIFKSQNKLPFQCDNSKQLKEFLREWQCNKNSLENTLYNLYTNQNINEFHSRKIEILKDNKTKQFIRYSMMKSLSSTFIIKFDDSVMKVEDCKVILKSTIKKQEELRMKLVKRIYKHLQMSLIQKQQNNLWLIRNSCLKQIMNFKILKYQWKTQLFDTKNLLFLNDFFSYKFNRLQIFNPKDENITTIVIQLKRLIFEILELTYNQRPVDVTILETVTITYEGKEINNKKDPVLKLIWSNLVEKAEFQNNCWVIQLHKEPCVNFTNKK
;
A
#
# COMPACT_ATOMS: atom_id res chain seq x y z
N MET A 1 14.72 -12.52 25.58
CA MET A 1 13.91 -12.98 26.72
C MET A 1 14.87 -13.54 27.77
N ASN A 2 14.69 -13.23 29.05
CA ASN A 2 15.46 -13.86 30.12
C ASN A 2 14.98 -15.32 30.29
N LYS A 3 15.91 -16.28 30.33
CA LYS A 3 15.60 -17.72 30.39
C LYS A 3 14.86 -18.13 31.66
N TYR A 4 15.09 -17.42 32.77
CA TYR A 4 14.56 -17.79 34.09
C TYR A 4 13.29 -17.03 34.46
N THR A 5 13.22 -15.72 34.16
CA THR A 5 12.03 -14.91 34.49
C THR A 5 11.00 -14.85 33.36
N LEU A 6 11.34 -15.35 32.17
CA LEU A 6 10.59 -15.22 30.91
C LEU A 6 10.30 -13.79 30.44
N MET A 7 10.76 -12.76 31.16
CA MET A 7 10.58 -11.36 30.78
C MET A 7 11.36 -11.00 29.51
N PHE A 8 10.83 -10.08 28.70
CA PHE A 8 11.53 -9.51 27.56
C PHE A 8 12.72 -8.64 28.01
N LYS A 9 13.70 -8.46 27.12
CA LYS A 9 14.90 -7.65 27.42
C LYS A 9 14.58 -6.15 27.40
N TYR A 10 13.62 -5.75 26.58
CA TYR A 10 13.17 -4.37 26.43
C TYR A 10 11.89 -4.18 27.24
N LYS A 11 11.89 -3.18 28.13
CA LYS A 11 10.78 -2.95 29.07
C LYS A 11 9.46 -2.59 28.36
N GLN A 12 9.51 -1.77 27.31
CA GLN A 12 8.32 -1.38 26.54
C GLN A 12 7.56 -2.59 25.97
N LEU A 13 8.28 -3.57 25.40
CA LEU A 13 7.67 -4.82 24.90
C LEU A 13 7.07 -5.68 26.03
N GLU A 14 7.64 -5.63 27.24
CA GLU A 14 7.04 -6.29 28.40
C GLU A 14 5.75 -5.56 28.83
N ASP A 15 5.79 -4.23 28.95
CA ASP A 15 4.64 -3.41 29.35
C ASP A 15 3.47 -3.56 28.34
N GLU A 16 3.75 -3.63 27.03
CA GLU A 16 2.76 -3.93 25.99
C GLU A 16 2.18 -5.34 26.08
N TYR A 17 3.04 -6.36 26.23
CA TYR A 17 2.62 -7.75 26.39
C TYR A 17 1.72 -7.94 27.63
N GLN A 18 2.14 -7.39 28.77
CA GLN A 18 1.36 -7.42 30.01
C GLN A 18 0.01 -6.73 29.80
N LYS A 19 0.00 -5.53 29.20
CA LYS A 19 -1.25 -4.79 28.93
C LYS A 19 -2.21 -5.56 28.02
N GLN A 20 -1.71 -6.22 26.97
CA GLN A 20 -2.53 -7.06 26.10
C GLN A 20 -3.10 -8.24 26.88
N ARG A 21 -2.26 -9.04 27.54
CA ARG A 21 -2.66 -10.24 28.29
C ARG A 21 -3.66 -9.94 29.41
N ILE A 22 -3.44 -8.85 30.14
CA ILE A 22 -4.32 -8.39 31.21
C ILE A 22 -5.72 -8.10 30.66
N ASN A 23 -5.81 -7.35 29.57
CA ASN A 23 -7.08 -6.92 28.99
C ASN A 23 -7.83 -8.05 28.27
N THR A 24 -7.13 -8.95 27.57
CA THR A 24 -7.79 -9.99 26.74
C THR A 24 -8.12 -11.26 27.51
N ILE A 25 -7.34 -11.63 28.54
CA ILE A 25 -7.47 -12.92 29.23
C ILE A 25 -7.69 -12.74 30.74
N SER A 26 -6.83 -11.96 31.42
CA SER A 26 -6.83 -11.94 32.88
C SER A 26 -8.06 -11.28 33.49
N ILE A 27 -8.50 -10.13 32.97
CA ILE A 27 -9.69 -9.43 33.49
C ILE A 27 -10.98 -10.25 33.24
N PRO A 28 -11.28 -10.75 32.02
CA PRO A 28 -12.52 -11.51 31.80
C PRO A 28 -12.63 -12.76 32.68
N VAL A 29 -11.55 -13.52 32.83
CA VAL A 29 -11.60 -14.76 33.62
C VAL A 29 -11.61 -14.47 35.13
N PHE A 30 -10.97 -13.38 35.58
CA PHE A 30 -11.11 -12.95 36.97
C PHE A 30 -12.56 -12.52 37.29
N GLN A 31 -13.19 -11.72 36.41
CA GLN A 31 -14.58 -11.30 36.56
C GLN A 31 -15.53 -12.50 36.59
N PHE A 32 -15.39 -13.42 35.64
CA PHE A 32 -16.19 -14.64 35.57
C PHE A 32 -15.97 -15.54 36.81
N GLY A 33 -14.70 -15.81 37.17
CA GLY A 33 -14.35 -16.62 38.33
C GLY A 33 -14.87 -16.05 39.64
N SER A 34 -14.73 -14.74 39.87
CA SER A 34 -15.25 -14.09 41.09
C SER A 34 -16.78 -14.09 41.14
N ALA A 35 -17.47 -13.94 40.00
CA ALA A 35 -18.92 -14.08 39.91
C ALA A 35 -19.37 -15.51 40.23
N CYS A 36 -18.70 -16.53 39.68
CA CYS A 36 -18.99 -17.93 39.98
C CYS A 36 -18.79 -18.25 41.47
N ILE A 37 -17.67 -17.82 42.07
CA ILE A 37 -17.45 -18.00 43.52
C ILE A 37 -18.52 -17.29 44.34
N PHE A 38 -18.94 -16.09 43.96
CA PHE A 38 -20.02 -15.37 44.64
C PHE A 38 -21.36 -16.14 44.59
N ILE A 39 -21.73 -16.67 43.43
CA ILE A 39 -22.96 -17.47 43.25
C ILE A 39 -22.90 -18.74 44.11
N VAL A 40 -21.77 -19.48 44.07
CA VAL A 40 -21.59 -20.73 44.82
C VAL A 40 -21.51 -20.50 46.33
N ALA A 41 -20.87 -19.43 46.79
CA ALA A 41 -20.89 -19.03 48.20
C ALA A 41 -22.29 -18.65 48.68
N THR A 42 -23.07 -17.98 47.82
CA THR A 42 -24.46 -17.60 48.13
C THR A 42 -25.37 -18.83 48.22
N SER A 43 -25.25 -19.81 47.33
CA SER A 43 -26.04 -21.04 47.42
C SER A 43 -25.69 -21.87 48.66
N LYS A 44 -24.40 -22.04 49.01
CA LYS A 44 -23.99 -22.73 50.24
C LYS A 44 -24.45 -21.99 51.50
N LEU A 45 -24.43 -20.66 51.51
CA LEU A 45 -24.94 -19.87 52.64
C LEU A 45 -26.45 -20.08 52.83
N ILE A 46 -27.24 -20.09 51.74
CA ILE A 46 -28.68 -20.43 51.81
C ILE A 46 -28.89 -21.83 52.39
N THR A 47 -28.12 -22.84 51.95
CA THR A 47 -28.26 -24.20 52.51
C THR A 47 -27.91 -24.29 53.99
N LEU A 48 -26.85 -23.60 54.46
CA LEU A 48 -26.47 -23.61 55.87
C LEU A 48 -27.52 -22.92 56.76
N VAL A 49 -28.17 -21.86 56.28
CA VAL A 49 -29.31 -21.23 56.98
C VAL A 49 -30.47 -22.21 57.11
N LEU A 50 -30.78 -22.97 56.06
CA LEU A 50 -31.82 -24.01 56.11
C LEU A 50 -31.45 -25.20 57.02
N GLN A 51 -30.15 -25.47 57.20
CA GLN A 51 -29.62 -26.54 58.05
C GLN A 51 -29.32 -26.10 59.49
N ASN A 52 -29.46 -24.80 59.83
CA ASN A 52 -29.08 -24.19 61.11
C ASN A 52 -27.59 -24.35 61.51
N GLU A 53 -26.70 -24.58 60.54
CA GLU A 53 -25.26 -24.78 60.78
C GLU A 53 -24.49 -23.45 60.72
N LEU A 54 -24.53 -22.69 61.83
CA LEU A 54 -23.99 -21.33 61.90
C LEU A 54 -22.44 -21.24 61.91
N GLY A 55 -21.73 -22.34 62.20
CA GLY A 55 -20.28 -22.33 62.43
C GLY A 55 -19.43 -21.87 61.24
N LEU A 56 -19.85 -22.18 60.01
CA LEU A 56 -19.10 -21.85 58.77
C LEU A 56 -19.54 -20.53 58.14
N MET A 57 -20.64 -19.94 58.63
CA MET A 57 -21.28 -18.76 58.07
C MET A 57 -20.37 -17.51 57.98
N PRO A 58 -19.54 -17.18 59.01
CA PRO A 58 -18.65 -16.02 58.95
C PRO A 58 -17.63 -16.08 57.82
N ILE A 59 -17.14 -17.28 57.48
CA ILE A 59 -16.11 -17.46 56.44
C ILE A 59 -16.72 -17.26 55.05
N LEU A 60 -17.94 -17.78 54.81
CA LEU A 60 -18.68 -17.58 53.57
C LEU A 60 -19.05 -16.11 53.34
N ILE A 61 -19.47 -15.41 54.40
CA ILE A 61 -19.71 -13.96 54.38
C ILE A 61 -18.41 -13.22 54.04
N GLY A 62 -17.28 -13.62 54.64
CA GLY A 62 -15.95 -13.11 54.29
C GLY A 62 -15.60 -13.30 52.80
N CYS A 63 -15.89 -14.48 52.24
CA CYS A 63 -15.70 -14.77 50.81
C CYS A 63 -16.59 -13.91 49.90
N GLN A 64 -17.86 -13.68 50.28
CA GLN A 64 -18.77 -12.79 49.55
C GLN A 64 -18.32 -11.33 49.60
N ILE A 65 -17.93 -10.82 50.78
CA ILE A 65 -17.37 -9.48 50.96
C ILE A 65 -16.10 -9.31 50.12
N TYR A 66 -15.20 -10.29 50.14
CA TYR A 66 -14.01 -10.26 49.29
C TYR A 66 -14.39 -10.21 47.80
N SER A 67 -15.31 -11.06 47.34
CA SER A 67 -15.72 -11.08 45.92
C SER A 67 -16.32 -9.75 45.48
N LEU A 68 -17.18 -9.13 46.30
CA LEU A 68 -17.73 -7.79 46.04
C LEU A 68 -16.64 -6.72 46.01
N LEU A 69 -15.74 -6.70 47.00
CA LEU A 69 -14.60 -5.79 47.02
C LEU A 69 -13.68 -6.00 45.83
N SER A 70 -13.54 -7.23 45.33
CA SER A 70 -12.68 -7.53 44.18
C SER A 70 -13.16 -6.86 42.89
N PHE A 71 -14.47 -6.83 42.64
CA PHE A 71 -15.09 -6.08 41.53
C PHE A 71 -14.88 -4.57 41.67
N VAL A 72 -14.93 -4.03 42.90
CA VAL A 72 -14.62 -2.63 43.16
C VAL A 72 -13.13 -2.34 42.90
N PHE A 73 -12.21 -3.17 43.41
CA PHE A 73 -10.78 -3.00 43.22
C PHE A 73 -10.34 -3.13 41.75
N LEU A 74 -10.97 -4.02 40.98
CA LEU A 74 -10.80 -4.12 39.52
C LEU A 74 -10.95 -2.76 38.85
N ARG A 75 -11.98 -1.99 39.21
CA ARG A 75 -12.28 -0.67 38.61
C ARG A 75 -11.22 0.39 38.93
N PHE A 76 -10.54 0.29 40.07
CA PHE A 76 -9.55 1.28 40.52
C PHE A 76 -8.09 0.88 40.28
N LYS A 77 -7.75 -0.41 40.19
CA LYS A 77 -6.36 -0.90 40.15
C LYS A 77 -6.15 -2.07 39.18
N ILE A 78 -6.62 -1.93 37.94
CA ILE A 78 -6.44 -2.89 36.82
C ILE A 78 -5.01 -3.45 36.74
N HIS A 79 -3.98 -2.62 36.93
CA HIS A 79 -2.57 -3.02 36.87
C HIS A 79 -2.11 -4.02 37.95
N LYS A 80 -2.97 -4.39 38.93
CA LYS A 80 -2.66 -5.36 39.98
C LYS A 80 -3.46 -6.68 39.88
N ILE A 81 -4.07 -6.95 38.72
CA ILE A 81 -4.89 -8.16 38.49
C ILE A 81 -4.16 -9.47 38.82
N ASN A 82 -2.85 -9.58 38.56
CA ASN A 82 -2.07 -10.79 38.86
C ASN A 82 -2.06 -11.11 40.37
N ILE A 83 -2.00 -10.09 41.23
CA ILE A 83 -2.07 -10.26 42.69
C ILE A 83 -3.48 -10.69 43.10
N GLN A 84 -4.51 -10.13 42.45
CA GLN A 84 -5.90 -10.52 42.71
C GLN A 84 -6.17 -11.97 42.31
N LEU A 85 -5.60 -12.46 41.19
CA LEU A 85 -5.65 -13.87 40.77
C LEU A 85 -4.98 -14.81 41.78
N ILE A 86 -3.85 -14.42 42.37
CA ILE A 86 -3.21 -15.18 43.47
C ILE A 86 -4.15 -15.27 44.67
N ILE A 87 -4.74 -14.16 45.10
CA ILE A 87 -5.67 -14.16 46.25
C ILE A 87 -6.94 -14.95 45.93
N LEU A 88 -7.44 -14.89 44.70
CA LEU A 88 -8.58 -15.70 44.22
C LEU A 88 -8.27 -17.20 44.30
N ALA A 89 -7.05 -17.62 43.92
CA ALA A 89 -6.61 -19.01 44.06
C ALA A 89 -6.58 -19.45 45.54
N TYR A 90 -6.05 -18.63 46.45
CA TYR A 90 -6.05 -18.95 47.88
C TYR A 90 -7.45 -18.99 48.49
N LEU A 91 -8.34 -18.08 48.10
CA LEU A 91 -9.73 -18.12 48.52
C LEU A 91 -10.42 -19.40 48.01
N LEU A 92 -10.15 -19.80 46.77
CA LEU A 92 -10.69 -21.04 46.19
C LEU A 92 -10.19 -22.30 46.93
N ILE A 93 -8.93 -22.32 47.39
CA ILE A 93 -8.41 -23.38 48.27
C ILE A 93 -9.08 -23.35 49.64
N GLY A 94 -9.23 -22.18 50.27
CA GLY A 94 -9.96 -22.03 51.53
C GLY A 94 -11.40 -22.50 51.43
N TYR A 95 -12.05 -22.26 50.29
CA TYR A 95 -13.41 -22.66 49.98
C TYR A 95 -13.54 -24.17 49.68
N GLU A 96 -12.54 -24.77 49.02
CA GLU A 96 -12.43 -26.23 48.83
C GLU A 96 -12.48 -26.94 50.19
N LEU A 97 -11.68 -26.50 51.17
CA LEU A 97 -11.63 -27.07 52.52
C LEU A 97 -12.99 -27.03 53.24
N ILE A 98 -13.67 -25.89 53.23
CA ILE A 98 -14.98 -25.68 53.89
C ILE A 98 -16.05 -26.61 53.29
N ILE A 99 -15.98 -26.91 51.99
CA ILE A 99 -16.91 -27.86 51.38
C ILE A 99 -16.51 -29.31 51.70
N THR A 100 -15.22 -29.62 51.86
CA THR A 100 -14.78 -30.99 52.16
C THR A 100 -15.21 -31.53 53.52
N THR A 101 -15.56 -30.67 54.50
CA THR A 101 -16.02 -31.12 55.83
C THR A 101 -17.47 -31.63 55.84
N ASP A 102 -18.33 -31.05 55.00
CA ASP A 102 -19.78 -31.24 55.09
C ASP A 102 -20.35 -32.14 53.97
N THR A 103 -19.50 -32.63 53.06
CA THR A 103 -19.95 -33.33 51.84
C THR A 103 -19.84 -34.84 51.95
N SER A 104 -20.85 -35.54 51.40
CA SER A 104 -20.80 -37.00 51.32
C SER A 104 -19.63 -37.46 50.44
N ALA A 105 -19.01 -38.58 50.79
CA ALA A 105 -17.81 -39.09 50.12
C ALA A 105 -17.94 -39.25 48.59
N GLN A 106 -19.16 -39.52 48.10
CA GLN A 106 -19.48 -39.59 46.68
C GLN A 106 -19.40 -38.20 46.01
N ALA A 107 -20.03 -37.19 46.61
CA ALA A 107 -20.02 -35.82 46.11
C ALA A 107 -18.65 -35.14 46.25
N LEU A 108 -17.89 -35.49 47.30
CA LEU A 108 -16.54 -34.97 47.58
C LEU A 108 -15.60 -35.10 46.37
N SER A 109 -15.62 -36.25 45.69
CA SER A 109 -14.79 -36.51 44.50
C SER A 109 -15.08 -35.54 43.35
N LEU A 110 -16.36 -35.22 43.11
CA LEU A 110 -16.80 -34.27 42.09
C LEU A 110 -16.39 -32.84 42.45
N TYR A 111 -16.56 -32.43 43.71
CA TYR A 111 -16.13 -31.12 44.20
C TYR A 111 -14.62 -30.92 44.07
N GLN A 112 -13.81 -31.87 44.54
CA GLN A 112 -12.35 -31.80 44.43
C GLN A 112 -11.86 -31.71 42.98
N SER A 113 -12.49 -32.46 42.06
CA SER A 113 -12.21 -32.36 40.62
C SER A 113 -12.49 -30.96 40.08
N ASN A 114 -13.69 -30.42 40.36
CA ASN A 114 -14.09 -29.08 39.90
C ASN A 114 -13.17 -27.97 40.45
N PHE A 115 -12.86 -27.97 41.74
CA PHE A 115 -11.94 -26.98 42.32
C PHE A 115 -10.51 -27.12 41.77
N THR A 116 -10.04 -28.34 41.53
CA THR A 116 -8.74 -28.57 40.89
C THR A 116 -8.71 -28.03 39.46
N ILE A 117 -9.78 -28.23 38.66
CA ILE A 117 -9.90 -27.66 37.30
C ILE A 117 -9.91 -26.13 37.35
N CYS A 118 -10.66 -25.50 38.27
CA CYS A 118 -10.63 -24.05 38.43
C CYS A 118 -9.24 -23.52 38.84
N GLY A 119 -8.54 -24.22 39.74
CA GLY A 119 -7.15 -23.90 40.10
C GLY A 119 -6.21 -23.99 38.90
N VAL A 120 -6.33 -25.03 38.07
CA VAL A 120 -5.57 -25.18 36.81
C VAL A 120 -5.86 -24.00 35.86
N ILE A 121 -7.11 -23.59 35.68
CA ILE A 121 -7.47 -22.43 34.83
C ILE A 121 -6.76 -21.16 35.31
N ILE A 122 -6.75 -20.87 36.62
CA ILE A 122 -6.04 -19.71 37.18
C ILE A 122 -4.53 -19.80 36.93
N ILE A 123 -3.93 -21.00 37.06
CA ILE A 123 -2.52 -21.27 36.79
C ILE A 123 -2.15 -21.05 35.31
N LEU A 124 -3.03 -21.45 34.37
CA LEU A 124 -2.81 -21.27 32.93
C LEU A 124 -2.81 -19.79 32.51
N ILE A 125 -3.62 -18.97 33.17
CA ILE A 125 -3.82 -17.55 32.84
C ILE A 125 -2.79 -16.66 33.54
N SER A 126 -2.25 -17.09 34.68
CA SER A 126 -1.24 -16.38 35.45
C SER A 126 0.12 -16.29 34.73
N GLU A 127 0.82 -15.16 34.93
CA GLU A 127 2.22 -15.01 34.54
C GLU A 127 3.11 -16.04 35.23
N PHE A 128 4.27 -16.35 34.64
CA PHE A 128 5.08 -17.51 35.05
C PHE A 128 5.58 -17.45 36.51
N LYS A 129 5.86 -16.27 37.06
CA LYS A 129 6.31 -16.18 38.47
C LYS A 129 5.14 -16.41 39.42
N GLU A 130 4.00 -15.82 39.11
CA GLU A 130 2.76 -15.91 39.86
C GLU A 130 2.18 -17.33 39.79
N SER A 131 2.22 -17.97 38.62
CA SER A 131 1.81 -19.36 38.45
C SER A 131 2.70 -20.32 39.24
N LEU A 132 4.03 -20.11 39.25
CA LEU A 132 4.94 -20.88 40.12
C LEU A 132 4.59 -20.72 41.60
N VAL A 133 4.33 -19.50 42.08
CA VAL A 133 3.93 -19.25 43.47
C VAL A 133 2.63 -19.98 43.79
N ILE A 134 1.61 -19.88 42.93
CA ILE A 134 0.32 -20.57 43.11
C ILE A 134 0.53 -22.09 43.13
N ILE A 135 1.22 -22.67 42.13
CA ILE A 135 1.49 -24.12 42.06
C ILE A 135 2.20 -24.58 43.34
N ILE A 136 3.37 -24.02 43.65
CA ILE A 136 4.21 -24.47 44.75
C ILE A 136 3.46 -24.37 46.09
N SER A 137 2.82 -23.22 46.37
CA SER A 137 2.07 -23.04 47.62
C SER A 137 0.83 -23.95 47.70
N THR A 138 0.11 -24.17 46.60
CA THR A 138 -1.08 -25.05 46.59
C THR A 138 -0.68 -26.51 46.85
N PHE A 139 0.37 -27.01 46.17
CA PHE A 139 0.80 -28.40 46.36
C PHE A 139 1.42 -28.61 47.75
N PHE A 140 2.23 -27.69 48.27
CA PHE A 140 2.70 -27.78 49.66
C PHE A 140 1.54 -27.69 50.67
N PHE A 141 0.57 -26.81 50.45
CA PHE A 141 -0.61 -26.71 51.31
C PHE A 141 -1.40 -28.04 51.33
N LYS A 142 -1.66 -28.64 50.16
CA LYS A 142 -2.35 -29.94 50.09
C LYS A 142 -1.53 -31.05 50.77
N ILE A 143 -0.22 -31.12 50.58
CA ILE A 143 0.65 -32.09 51.29
C ILE A 143 0.58 -31.90 52.81
N ILE A 144 0.70 -30.66 53.32
CA ILE A 144 0.63 -30.36 54.75
C ILE A 144 -0.75 -30.72 55.31
N TYR A 145 -1.83 -30.34 54.62
CA TYR A 145 -3.21 -30.65 55.03
C TYR A 145 -3.45 -32.16 55.10
N THR A 146 -3.07 -32.91 54.06
CA THR A 146 -3.17 -34.36 54.03
C THR A 146 -2.33 -35.01 55.15
N MET A 147 -1.11 -34.52 55.41
CA MET A 147 -0.28 -35.01 56.53
C MET A 147 -0.86 -34.76 57.92
N LEU A 148 -1.73 -33.76 58.09
CA LEU A 148 -2.42 -33.46 59.34
C LEU A 148 -3.71 -34.26 59.53
N MET A 149 -4.37 -34.64 58.43
CA MET A 149 -5.68 -35.31 58.45
C MET A 149 -5.61 -36.84 58.26
N GLU A 150 -4.59 -37.37 57.59
CA GLU A 150 -4.42 -38.82 57.40
C GLU A 150 -3.90 -39.52 58.65
N THR A 151 -4.65 -40.52 59.13
CA THR A 151 -4.20 -41.43 60.20
C THR A 151 -3.21 -42.49 59.70
N GLN A 152 -3.20 -42.80 58.40
CA GLN A 152 -2.26 -43.70 57.75
C GLN A 152 -1.52 -42.98 56.60
N LYS A 153 -0.21 -42.77 56.76
CA LYS A 153 0.61 -42.01 55.81
C LYS A 153 0.91 -42.81 54.55
N SER A 154 0.31 -42.43 53.42
CA SER A 154 0.60 -43.03 52.12
C SER A 154 1.69 -42.26 51.38
N TYR A 155 2.95 -42.66 51.54
CA TYR A 155 4.09 -42.01 50.88
C TYR A 155 3.99 -41.95 49.34
N ILE A 156 3.24 -42.89 48.74
CA ILE A 156 2.97 -42.91 47.29
C ILE A 156 2.21 -41.64 46.86
N ILE A 157 1.28 -41.14 47.68
CA ILE A 157 0.50 -39.92 47.42
C ILE A 157 1.39 -38.67 47.50
N TYR A 158 2.32 -38.62 48.45
CA TYR A 158 3.27 -37.49 48.55
C TYR A 158 4.27 -37.49 47.38
N CYS A 159 4.74 -38.66 46.95
CA CYS A 159 5.59 -38.79 45.76
C CYS A 159 4.85 -38.39 44.47
N SER A 160 3.60 -38.84 44.27
CA SER A 160 2.84 -38.50 43.07
C SER A 160 2.45 -37.02 42.99
N THR A 161 2.09 -36.40 44.13
CA THR A 161 1.81 -34.96 44.19
C THR A 161 3.05 -34.10 43.94
N LEU A 162 4.24 -34.50 44.43
CA LEU A 162 5.51 -33.83 44.09
C LEU A 162 5.84 -33.94 42.59
N ILE A 163 5.68 -35.13 41.99
CA ILE A 163 5.88 -35.31 40.54
C ILE A 163 4.91 -34.42 39.74
N LEU A 164 3.64 -34.37 40.13
CA LEU A 164 2.62 -33.57 39.46
C LEU A 164 2.87 -32.06 39.63
N MET A 165 3.37 -31.62 40.78
CA MET A 165 3.85 -30.24 41.00
C MET A 165 4.96 -29.86 40.01
N PHE A 166 5.99 -30.72 39.84
CA PHE A 166 7.05 -30.48 38.84
C PHE A 166 6.51 -30.45 37.41
N PHE A 167 5.58 -31.35 37.07
CA PHE A 167 4.96 -31.40 35.75
C PHE A 167 4.14 -30.12 35.46
N MET A 168 3.37 -29.62 36.43
CA MET A 168 2.63 -28.36 36.32
C MET A 168 3.56 -27.15 36.18
N CYS A 169 4.65 -27.09 36.93
CA CYS A 169 5.68 -26.05 36.77
C CYS A 169 6.31 -26.07 35.36
N PHE A 170 6.66 -27.25 34.84
CA PHE A 170 7.19 -27.41 33.49
C PHE A 170 6.19 -27.02 32.40
N PHE A 171 4.93 -27.44 32.54
CA PHE A 171 3.86 -27.07 31.60
C PHE A 171 3.62 -25.55 31.60
N SER A 172 3.52 -24.93 32.77
CA SER A 172 3.34 -23.48 32.90
C SER A 172 4.52 -22.70 32.30
N TYR A 173 5.76 -23.17 32.47
CA TYR A 173 6.94 -22.62 31.79
C TYR A 173 6.80 -22.70 30.26
N LYS A 174 6.49 -23.87 29.72
CA LYS A 174 6.35 -24.09 28.27
C LYS A 174 5.23 -23.24 27.66
N LEU A 175 4.08 -23.16 28.32
CA LEU A 175 2.95 -22.34 27.88
C LEU A 175 3.32 -20.85 27.82
N ASN A 176 3.92 -20.32 28.89
CA ASN A 176 4.35 -18.91 28.93
C ASN A 176 5.43 -18.60 27.87
N VAL A 177 6.35 -19.54 27.58
CA VAL A 177 7.30 -19.41 26.46
C VAL A 177 6.58 -19.33 25.10
N LEU A 178 5.56 -20.16 24.86
CA LEU A 178 4.79 -20.13 23.61
C LEU A 178 3.99 -18.83 23.46
N ASN A 179 3.29 -18.40 24.50
CA ASN A 179 2.51 -17.16 24.48
C ASN A 179 3.40 -15.93 24.19
N ARG A 180 4.58 -15.86 24.80
CA ARG A 180 5.56 -14.79 24.58
C ARG A 180 6.21 -14.83 23.20
N LYS A 181 6.41 -16.02 22.61
CA LYS A 181 6.83 -16.16 21.20
C LYS A 181 5.75 -15.70 20.23
N SER A 182 4.49 -16.08 20.47
CA SER A 182 3.33 -15.67 19.65
C SER A 182 3.19 -14.14 19.62
N PHE A 183 3.31 -13.48 20.78
CA PHE A 183 3.33 -12.02 20.87
C PHE A 183 4.45 -11.40 20.02
N LEU A 184 5.69 -11.88 20.13
CA LEU A 184 6.80 -11.36 19.31
C LEU A 184 6.58 -11.55 17.80
N LEU A 185 5.97 -12.65 17.37
CA LEU A 185 5.61 -12.87 15.97
C LEU A 185 4.56 -11.86 15.50
N SER A 186 3.49 -11.64 16.28
CA SER A 186 2.45 -10.65 15.92
C SER A 186 3.00 -9.21 15.78
N GLN A 187 4.00 -8.85 16.61
CA GLN A 187 4.69 -7.56 16.53
C GLN A 187 5.62 -7.47 15.30
N TYR A 188 6.28 -8.57 14.94
CA TYR A 188 7.14 -8.64 13.75
C TYR A 188 6.32 -8.54 12.45
N ASP A 189 5.18 -9.24 12.39
CA ASP A 189 4.23 -9.18 11.27
C ASP A 189 3.69 -7.75 11.11
N TYR A 190 3.27 -7.10 12.20
CA TYR A 190 2.83 -5.69 12.19
C TYR A 190 3.95 -4.74 11.74
N MET A 191 5.20 -4.98 12.17
CA MET A 191 6.33 -4.17 11.73
C MET A 191 6.53 -4.28 10.21
N TRP A 192 6.43 -5.48 9.63
CA TRP A 192 6.48 -5.67 8.17
C TRP A 192 5.31 -5.01 7.44
N GLU A 193 4.08 -5.10 7.95
CA GLU A 193 2.93 -4.34 7.42
C GLU A 193 3.18 -2.83 7.40
N SER A 194 3.92 -2.29 8.37
CA SER A 194 4.24 -0.86 8.48
C SER A 194 5.46 -0.40 7.66
N VAL A 195 6.41 -1.30 7.39
CA VAL A 195 7.67 -1.02 6.69
C VAL A 195 7.55 -1.24 5.18
N PHE A 196 6.82 -2.28 4.75
CA PHE A 196 6.61 -2.58 3.33
C PHE A 196 6.09 -1.38 2.52
N PRO A 197 5.11 -0.57 3.00
CA PRO A 197 4.67 0.66 2.33
C PRO A 197 5.77 1.70 2.07
N LYS A 198 6.80 1.74 2.90
CA LYS A 198 7.89 2.73 2.83
C LYS A 198 9.01 2.32 1.88
N ILE A 199 9.06 1.04 1.50
CA ILE A 199 10.07 0.47 0.61
C ILE A 199 9.51 0.25 -0.81
N VAL A 200 8.22 -0.04 -0.93
CA VAL A 200 7.60 -0.40 -2.22
C VAL A 200 6.94 0.79 -2.88
N ASP A 201 7.67 1.41 -3.82
CA ASP A 201 7.21 2.55 -4.60
C ASP A 201 6.18 2.24 -5.70
N THR A 202 6.03 0.96 -6.06
CA THR A 202 5.09 0.51 -7.11
C THR A 202 3.66 0.34 -6.58
N PRO A 203 2.62 0.55 -7.41
CA PRO A 203 1.23 0.45 -6.98
C PRO A 203 0.88 -0.93 -6.43
N TYR A 204 0.35 -0.97 -5.20
CA TYR A 204 -0.01 -2.21 -4.52
C TYR A 204 -1.24 -2.04 -3.62
N LEU A 205 -1.88 -3.16 -3.28
CA LEU A 205 -3.01 -3.30 -2.37
C LEU A 205 -2.77 -4.49 -1.43
N ILE A 206 -2.87 -4.27 -0.11
CA ILE A 206 -2.73 -5.30 0.94
C ILE A 206 -4.03 -5.45 1.70
N PHE A 207 -4.45 -6.69 1.91
CA PHE A 207 -5.66 -7.04 2.66
C PHE A 207 -5.53 -8.44 3.27
N THR A 208 -6.36 -8.72 4.28
CA THR A 208 -6.40 -10.00 4.98
C THR A 208 -7.78 -10.63 4.89
N PHE A 209 -7.88 -11.95 4.85
CA PHE A 209 -9.17 -12.64 5.05
C PHE A 209 -9.42 -12.86 6.56
N SER A 210 -10.65 -12.62 7.01
CA SER A 210 -11.11 -12.86 8.39
C SER A 210 -12.09 -14.02 8.41
N ASP A 211 -11.72 -15.13 9.06
CA ASP A 211 -12.59 -16.31 9.19
C ASP A 211 -13.82 -16.03 10.06
N GLU A 212 -13.68 -15.24 11.13
CA GLU A 212 -14.79 -14.87 12.04
C GLU A 212 -15.95 -14.17 11.32
N LYS A 213 -15.64 -13.38 10.29
CA LYS A 213 -16.61 -12.56 9.54
C LYS A 213 -16.82 -13.02 8.10
N LEU A 214 -16.08 -14.04 7.67
CA LEU A 214 -16.02 -14.54 6.30
C LEU A 214 -15.83 -13.43 5.26
N GLU A 215 -14.96 -12.45 5.55
CA GLU A 215 -14.77 -11.26 4.72
C GLU A 215 -13.30 -10.88 4.50
N PHE A 216 -13.01 -10.30 3.33
CA PHE A 216 -11.75 -9.60 3.09
C PHE A 216 -11.76 -8.22 3.76
N ILE A 217 -10.75 -7.96 4.57
CA ILE A 217 -10.53 -6.73 5.34
C ILE A 217 -9.33 -5.98 4.75
N PHE A 218 -9.54 -4.73 4.37
CA PHE A 218 -8.50 -3.84 3.86
C PHE A 218 -7.42 -3.56 4.92
N LYS A 219 -6.14 -3.57 4.53
CA LYS A 219 -5.00 -3.21 5.39
C LYS A 219 -4.29 -1.93 4.92
N SER A 220 -3.81 -1.91 3.68
CA SER A 220 -3.10 -0.74 3.14
C SER A 220 -3.08 -0.73 1.60
N GLN A 221 -2.74 0.42 1.02
CA GLN A 221 -2.55 0.60 -0.41
C GLN A 221 -1.39 1.57 -0.67
N ASN A 222 -0.86 1.59 -1.89
CA ASN A 222 0.00 2.67 -2.38
C ASN A 222 -0.32 2.98 -3.85
N LYS A 223 -0.39 4.27 -4.20
CA LYS A 223 -0.51 4.82 -5.57
C LYS A 223 -1.49 4.06 -6.50
N LEU A 224 -2.67 3.66 -6.02
CA LEU A 224 -3.63 2.93 -6.88
C LEU A 224 -4.30 3.85 -7.92
N PRO A 225 -4.68 3.32 -9.10
CA PRO A 225 -5.41 4.06 -10.12
C PRO A 225 -6.90 4.31 -9.79
N PHE A 226 -7.38 3.73 -8.68
CA PHE A 226 -8.75 3.82 -8.19
C PHE A 226 -8.73 4.02 -6.66
N GLN A 227 -9.82 4.56 -6.11
CA GLN A 227 -9.96 4.74 -4.66
C GLN A 227 -10.29 3.40 -3.99
N CYS A 228 -9.44 2.97 -3.05
CA CYS A 228 -9.63 1.75 -2.27
C CYS A 228 -9.17 1.99 -0.82
N ASP A 229 -9.83 2.91 -0.14
CA ASP A 229 -9.47 3.41 1.19
C ASP A 229 -10.10 2.57 2.32
N ASN A 230 -11.02 1.66 2.00
CA ASN A 230 -11.77 0.87 2.98
C ASN A 230 -12.19 -0.52 2.49
N SER A 231 -12.61 -1.38 3.42
CA SER A 231 -13.02 -2.77 3.13
C SER A 231 -14.27 -2.90 2.23
N LYS A 232 -15.09 -1.84 2.07
CA LYS A 232 -16.24 -1.88 1.13
C LYS A 232 -15.76 -1.70 -0.31
N GLN A 233 -14.93 -0.69 -0.55
CA GLN A 233 -14.29 -0.44 -1.84
C GLN A 233 -13.38 -1.61 -2.26
N LEU A 234 -12.71 -2.25 -1.30
CA LEU A 234 -11.99 -3.51 -1.54
C LEU A 234 -12.93 -4.61 -2.06
N LYS A 235 -14.09 -4.83 -1.44
CA LYS A 235 -15.07 -5.83 -1.88
C LYS A 235 -15.65 -5.49 -3.26
N GLU A 236 -15.95 -4.22 -3.51
CA GLU A 236 -16.37 -3.73 -4.83
C GLU A 236 -15.30 -4.06 -5.89
N PHE A 237 -14.04 -3.70 -5.65
CA PHE A 237 -12.92 -4.06 -6.51
C PHE A 237 -12.80 -5.58 -6.73
N LEU A 238 -12.83 -6.40 -5.67
CA LEU A 238 -12.72 -7.86 -5.79
C LEU A 238 -13.92 -8.51 -6.52
N ARG A 239 -15.08 -7.84 -6.59
CA ARG A 239 -16.28 -8.32 -7.29
C ARG A 239 -16.36 -7.89 -8.74
N GLU A 240 -16.04 -6.62 -9.02
CA GLU A 240 -16.06 -6.05 -10.37
C GLU A 240 -15.01 -6.68 -11.29
N TRP A 241 -13.82 -6.98 -10.75
CA TRP A 241 -12.73 -7.55 -11.52
C TRP A 241 -12.82 -9.06 -11.59
N GLN A 242 -12.69 -9.61 -12.80
CA GLN A 242 -12.81 -11.03 -13.09
C GLN A 242 -11.48 -11.64 -13.56
N CYS A 243 -11.22 -12.87 -13.12
CA CYS A 243 -10.14 -13.73 -13.60
C CYS A 243 -10.77 -15.01 -14.16
N ASN A 244 -10.54 -15.32 -15.43
CA ASN A 244 -11.08 -16.53 -16.10
C ASN A 244 -12.61 -16.73 -15.91
N LYS A 245 -13.39 -15.64 -16.06
CA LYS A 245 -14.87 -15.57 -15.86
C LYS A 245 -15.37 -15.68 -14.41
N ASN A 246 -14.51 -15.95 -13.43
CA ASN A 246 -14.85 -15.89 -12.01
C ASN A 246 -14.49 -14.51 -11.45
N SER A 247 -15.17 -14.05 -10.39
CA SER A 247 -14.74 -12.84 -9.66
C SER A 247 -13.36 -13.06 -9.02
N LEU A 248 -12.61 -11.98 -8.83
CA LEU A 248 -11.34 -12.01 -8.14
C LEU A 248 -11.53 -12.42 -6.66
N GLU A 249 -12.63 -12.02 -6.03
CA GLU A 249 -13.09 -12.47 -4.70
C GLU A 249 -13.16 -14.01 -4.63
N ASN A 250 -13.90 -14.66 -5.54
CA ASN A 250 -14.03 -16.12 -5.58
C ASN A 250 -12.71 -16.80 -5.92
N THR A 251 -11.90 -16.19 -6.78
CA THR A 251 -10.59 -16.73 -7.18
C THR A 251 -9.63 -16.75 -5.98
N LEU A 252 -9.55 -15.66 -5.22
CA LEU A 252 -8.71 -15.57 -4.02
C LEU A 252 -9.26 -16.40 -2.85
N TYR A 253 -10.58 -16.50 -2.71
CA TYR A 253 -11.19 -17.37 -1.71
C TYR A 253 -10.93 -18.86 -2.00
N ASN A 254 -11.03 -19.28 -3.26
CA ASN A 254 -10.68 -20.65 -3.67
C ASN A 254 -9.18 -20.96 -3.52
N LEU A 255 -8.31 -19.95 -3.58
CA LEU A 255 -6.88 -20.12 -3.23
C LEU A 255 -6.71 -20.24 -1.71
N TYR A 256 -7.46 -19.46 -0.93
CA TYR A 256 -7.44 -19.53 0.53
C TYR A 256 -7.84 -20.91 1.08
N THR A 257 -8.93 -21.48 0.57
CA THR A 257 -9.48 -22.76 1.02
C THR A 257 -8.61 -23.95 0.60
N ASN A 258 -8.11 -23.96 -0.64
CA ASN A 258 -7.45 -25.12 -1.22
C ASN A 258 -5.92 -25.19 -0.99
N GLN A 259 -5.28 -24.16 -0.42
CA GLN A 259 -3.82 -24.13 -0.24
C GLN A 259 -3.34 -24.45 1.18
N ASN A 260 -2.25 -25.21 1.22
CA ASN A 260 -1.50 -25.57 2.42
C ASN A 260 -0.84 -24.34 3.06
N ILE A 261 -0.75 -24.35 4.39
CA ILE A 261 -0.33 -23.22 5.21
C ILE A 261 1.11 -22.75 4.92
N ASN A 262 1.97 -23.63 4.40
CA ASN A 262 3.41 -23.38 4.29
C ASN A 262 3.89 -22.93 2.90
N GLU A 263 3.02 -22.80 1.90
CA GLU A 263 3.43 -22.43 0.54
C GLU A 263 3.26 -20.93 0.26
N PHE A 264 4.38 -20.25 -0.01
CA PHE A 264 4.35 -18.90 -0.56
C PHE A 264 3.85 -18.96 -2.00
N HIS A 265 2.63 -18.47 -2.24
CA HIS A 265 2.04 -18.47 -3.58
C HIS A 265 2.16 -17.09 -4.21
N SER A 266 2.81 -17.01 -5.37
CA SER A 266 2.93 -15.78 -6.15
C SER A 266 2.70 -16.09 -7.63
N ARG A 267 1.66 -15.49 -8.23
CA ARG A 267 1.36 -15.64 -9.66
C ARG A 267 1.01 -14.31 -10.31
N LYS A 268 1.39 -14.20 -11.58
CA LYS A 268 0.88 -13.16 -12.48
C LYS A 268 -0.44 -13.65 -13.10
N ILE A 269 -1.47 -12.82 -13.06
CA ILE A 269 -2.78 -13.09 -13.69
C ILE A 269 -3.24 -11.87 -14.48
N GLU A 270 -4.08 -12.13 -15.48
CA GLU A 270 -4.83 -11.11 -16.20
C GLU A 270 -6.19 -10.93 -15.50
N ILE A 271 -6.52 -9.71 -15.12
CA ILE A 271 -7.83 -9.33 -14.61
C ILE A 271 -8.57 -8.47 -15.64
N LEU A 272 -9.88 -8.69 -15.73
CA LEU A 272 -10.78 -8.06 -16.69
C LEU A 272 -11.87 -7.31 -15.93
N LYS A 273 -12.13 -6.05 -16.29
CA LYS A 273 -13.33 -5.32 -15.88
C LYS A 273 -14.19 -4.95 -17.10
N ASP A 274 -15.48 -5.26 -17.00
CA ASP A 274 -16.54 -5.05 -17.99
C ASP A 274 -16.24 -5.58 -19.40
N ASN A 275 -15.44 -6.65 -19.51
CA ASN A 275 -14.90 -7.22 -20.76
C ASN A 275 -14.12 -6.23 -21.66
N LYS A 276 -13.83 -5.01 -21.18
CA LYS A 276 -13.22 -3.92 -21.96
C LYS A 276 -11.83 -3.53 -21.46
N THR A 277 -11.63 -3.54 -20.16
CA THR A 277 -10.36 -3.14 -19.54
C THR A 277 -9.60 -4.37 -19.09
N LYS A 278 -8.37 -4.51 -19.59
CA LYS A 278 -7.44 -5.60 -19.27
C LYS A 278 -6.31 -5.04 -18.43
N GLN A 279 -6.03 -5.65 -17.29
CA GLN A 279 -4.88 -5.28 -16.47
C GLN A 279 -4.14 -6.54 -16.01
N PHE A 280 -2.81 -6.48 -16.00
CA PHE A 280 -2.01 -7.53 -15.41
C PHE A 280 -1.67 -7.18 -13.97
N ILE A 281 -1.92 -8.12 -13.06
CA ILE A 281 -1.53 -8.03 -11.67
C ILE A 281 -0.66 -9.21 -11.29
N ARG A 282 0.21 -9.02 -10.30
CA ARG A 282 0.85 -10.10 -9.56
C ARG A 282 0.23 -10.13 -8.18
N TYR A 283 -0.46 -11.22 -7.82
CA TYR A 283 -0.84 -11.44 -6.44
C TYR A 283 0.19 -12.34 -5.75
N SER A 284 0.34 -12.11 -4.46
CA SER A 284 1.03 -12.99 -3.54
C SER A 284 0.12 -13.26 -2.35
N MET A 285 0.09 -14.51 -1.89
CA MET A 285 -0.63 -14.94 -0.69
C MET A 285 0.36 -15.57 0.29
N MET A 286 0.22 -15.20 1.58
CA MET A 286 0.93 -15.80 2.70
C MET A 286 -0.09 -16.18 3.79
N LYS A 287 -0.09 -17.46 4.19
CA LYS A 287 -1.00 -18.01 5.21
C LYS A 287 -0.23 -18.17 6.53
N SER A 288 -0.23 -17.14 7.36
CA SER A 288 0.39 -17.16 8.71
C SER A 288 -0.70 -17.20 9.80
N LEU A 289 -0.66 -16.28 10.78
CA LEU A 289 -1.75 -16.05 11.74
C LEU A 289 -2.98 -15.40 11.08
N SER A 290 -2.78 -14.66 9.99
CA SER A 290 -3.86 -14.14 9.15
C SER A 290 -3.46 -14.25 7.68
N SER A 291 -4.34 -14.83 6.86
CA SER A 291 -4.13 -14.96 5.42
C SER A 291 -4.02 -13.59 4.76
N THR A 292 -2.80 -13.22 4.41
CA THR A 292 -2.45 -11.89 3.89
C THR A 292 -2.25 -11.98 2.39
N PHE A 293 -2.95 -11.11 1.67
CA PHE A 293 -2.90 -10.97 0.23
C PHE A 293 -2.23 -9.65 -0.13
N ILE A 294 -1.29 -9.71 -1.06
CA ILE A 294 -0.61 -8.55 -1.63
C ILE A 294 -0.83 -8.59 -3.14
N ILE A 295 -1.60 -7.64 -3.67
CA ILE A 295 -1.75 -7.42 -5.11
C ILE A 295 -0.83 -6.28 -5.52
N LYS A 296 0.09 -6.55 -6.44
CA LYS A 296 0.90 -5.56 -7.15
C LYS A 296 0.37 -5.36 -8.56
N PHE A 297 0.20 -4.11 -8.96
CA PHE A 297 -0.22 -3.73 -10.30
C PHE A 297 1.04 -3.44 -11.15
N ASP A 298 1.03 -3.84 -12.43
CA ASP A 298 2.12 -3.49 -13.35
C ASP A 298 1.99 -2.01 -13.78
N ASP A 299 3.06 -1.21 -13.63
CA ASP A 299 3.12 0.24 -13.91
C ASP A 299 2.69 0.68 -15.33
N SER A 300 2.61 -0.25 -16.28
CA SER A 300 2.49 0.05 -17.71
C SER A 300 1.22 0.81 -18.09
N VAL A 301 0.13 0.63 -17.34
CA VAL A 301 -1.14 1.33 -17.59
C VAL A 301 -1.08 2.78 -17.09
N MET A 302 -0.70 2.99 -15.82
CA MET A 302 -0.66 4.35 -15.23
C MET A 302 0.28 5.29 -15.98
N LYS A 303 1.47 4.80 -16.39
CA LYS A 303 2.43 5.58 -17.17
C LYS A 303 1.85 6.07 -18.50
N VAL A 304 0.89 5.35 -19.09
CA VAL A 304 0.23 5.76 -20.34
C VAL A 304 -0.83 6.84 -20.12
N GLU A 305 -1.61 6.80 -19.04
CA GLU A 305 -2.52 7.90 -18.67
C GLU A 305 -1.76 9.19 -18.37
N ASP A 306 -0.71 9.13 -17.54
CA ASP A 306 0.10 10.30 -17.20
C ASP A 306 0.80 10.89 -18.44
N CYS A 307 1.33 10.02 -19.31
CA CYS A 307 1.87 10.47 -20.59
C CYS A 307 0.81 11.15 -21.47
N LYS A 308 -0.43 10.65 -21.56
CA LYS A 308 -1.51 11.31 -22.30
C LYS A 308 -1.82 12.71 -21.73
N VAL A 309 -1.86 12.86 -20.41
CA VAL A 309 -2.11 14.15 -19.75
C VAL A 309 -0.97 15.14 -20.01
N ILE A 310 0.28 14.70 -19.83
CA ILE A 310 1.47 15.51 -20.10
C ILE A 310 1.50 15.92 -21.58
N LEU A 311 1.35 14.98 -22.52
CA LEU A 311 1.34 15.23 -23.96
C LEU A 311 0.25 16.23 -24.36
N LYS A 312 -0.98 16.07 -23.86
CA LYS A 312 -2.10 17.00 -24.09
C LYS A 312 -1.79 18.40 -23.56
N SER A 313 -1.11 18.52 -22.40
CA SER A 313 -0.68 19.80 -21.85
C SER A 313 0.41 20.47 -22.70
N THR A 314 1.35 19.69 -23.22
CA THR A 314 2.47 20.16 -24.07
C THR A 314 1.98 20.60 -25.44
N ILE A 315 1.10 19.82 -26.09
CA ILE A 315 0.46 20.18 -27.36
C ILE A 315 -0.31 21.51 -27.21
N LYS A 316 -1.09 21.65 -26.14
CA LYS A 316 -1.83 22.90 -25.86
C LYS A 316 -0.88 24.10 -25.70
N LYS A 317 0.22 23.96 -24.96
CA LYS A 317 1.24 25.02 -24.81
C LYS A 317 1.90 25.37 -26.15
N GLN A 318 2.25 24.37 -26.97
CA GLN A 318 2.84 24.58 -28.30
C GLN A 318 1.88 25.30 -29.26
N GLU A 319 0.61 24.90 -29.29
CA GLU A 319 -0.44 25.59 -30.06
C GLU A 319 -0.61 27.05 -29.61
N GLU A 320 -0.66 27.32 -28.30
CA GLU A 320 -0.75 28.68 -27.78
C GLU A 320 0.46 29.55 -28.16
N LEU A 321 1.67 28.98 -28.19
CA LEU A 321 2.89 29.66 -28.67
C LEU A 321 2.85 29.91 -30.19
N ARG A 322 2.50 28.90 -30.99
CA ARG A 322 2.31 29.04 -32.45
C ARG A 322 1.32 30.16 -32.76
N MET A 323 0.21 30.22 -32.03
CA MET A 323 -0.82 31.23 -32.26
C MET A 323 -0.46 32.63 -31.75
N LYS A 324 0.42 32.77 -30.74
CA LYS A 324 1.03 34.07 -30.41
C LYS A 324 1.89 34.57 -31.57
N LEU A 325 2.66 33.68 -32.21
CA LEU A 325 3.50 33.99 -33.36
C LEU A 325 2.66 34.36 -34.61
N VAL A 326 1.67 33.56 -34.98
CA VAL A 326 0.74 33.86 -36.11
C VAL A 326 0.01 35.19 -35.90
N LYS A 327 -0.43 35.51 -34.67
CA LYS A 327 -1.05 36.81 -34.37
C LYS A 327 -0.09 37.99 -34.50
N ARG A 328 1.19 37.83 -34.10
CA ARG A 328 2.22 38.86 -34.31
C ARG A 328 2.45 39.08 -35.81
N ILE A 329 2.65 38.01 -36.58
CA ILE A 329 2.79 38.06 -38.04
C ILE A 329 1.58 38.77 -38.67
N TYR A 330 0.35 38.35 -38.34
CA TYR A 330 -0.87 39.01 -38.81
C TYR A 330 -0.90 40.51 -38.48
N LYS A 331 -0.52 40.93 -37.27
CA LYS A 331 -0.48 42.35 -36.87
C LYS A 331 0.56 43.12 -37.68
N HIS A 332 1.77 42.60 -37.86
CA HIS A 332 2.82 43.25 -38.65
C HIS A 332 2.46 43.33 -40.14
N LEU A 333 1.87 42.26 -40.71
CA LEU A 333 1.35 42.27 -42.08
C LEU A 333 0.22 43.29 -42.26
N GLN A 334 -0.70 43.39 -41.30
CA GLN A 334 -1.77 44.38 -41.34
C GLN A 334 -1.22 45.83 -41.29
N MET A 335 -0.23 46.11 -40.44
CA MET A 335 0.45 47.42 -40.43
C MET A 335 1.15 47.72 -41.76
N SER A 336 1.86 46.74 -42.32
CA SER A 336 2.59 46.89 -43.59
C SER A 336 1.65 47.14 -44.77
N LEU A 337 0.50 46.43 -44.82
CA LEU A 337 -0.54 46.60 -45.84
C LEU A 337 -1.26 47.95 -45.77
N ILE A 338 -1.39 48.54 -44.57
CA ILE A 338 -1.94 49.89 -44.40
C ILE A 338 -0.94 50.94 -44.93
N GLN A 339 0.36 50.66 -44.86
CA GLN A 339 1.41 51.60 -45.26
C GLN A 339 1.77 51.53 -46.75
N LYS A 340 1.70 50.36 -47.42
CA LYS A 340 1.83 50.24 -48.88
C LYS A 340 0.96 49.11 -49.45
N GLN A 341 0.24 49.40 -50.54
CA GLN A 341 -0.59 48.42 -51.24
C GLN A 341 0.28 47.39 -51.99
N GLN A 342 0.33 46.15 -51.50
CA GLN A 342 0.90 45.01 -52.22
C GLN A 342 0.03 43.75 -52.04
N ASN A 343 -0.49 43.22 -53.16
CA ASN A 343 -1.45 42.11 -53.16
C ASN A 343 -0.92 40.81 -52.53
N ASN A 344 0.38 40.54 -52.61
CA ASN A 344 0.98 39.31 -52.07
C ASN A 344 0.92 39.25 -50.54
N LEU A 345 1.06 40.39 -49.85
CA LEU A 345 0.94 40.46 -48.39
C LEU A 345 -0.52 40.20 -47.93
N TRP A 346 -1.51 40.49 -48.77
CA TRP A 346 -2.93 40.27 -48.48
C TRP A 346 -3.28 38.77 -48.44
N LEU A 347 -2.70 37.98 -49.34
CA LEU A 347 -2.84 36.51 -49.32
C LEU A 347 -2.25 35.89 -48.04
N ILE A 348 -1.05 36.33 -47.63
CA ILE A 348 -0.42 35.86 -46.39
C ILE A 348 -1.24 36.29 -45.18
N ARG A 349 -1.73 37.54 -45.14
CA ARG A 349 -2.64 38.04 -44.10
C ARG A 349 -3.91 37.19 -43.99
N ASN A 350 -4.54 36.84 -45.10
CA ASN A 350 -5.76 36.02 -45.11
C ASN A 350 -5.48 34.56 -44.69
N SER A 351 -4.32 34.00 -45.05
CA SER A 351 -3.88 32.69 -44.54
C SER A 351 -3.70 32.72 -43.02
N CYS A 352 -3.03 33.74 -42.47
CA CYS A 352 -2.91 33.94 -41.03
C CYS A 352 -4.27 34.15 -40.35
N LEU A 353 -5.20 34.90 -40.97
CA LEU A 353 -6.57 35.08 -40.47
C LEU A 353 -7.32 33.74 -40.42
N LYS A 354 -7.24 32.92 -41.48
CA LYS A 354 -7.83 31.58 -41.55
C LYS A 354 -7.29 30.68 -40.44
N GLN A 355 -5.98 30.69 -40.19
CA GLN A 355 -5.36 29.96 -39.08
C GLN A 355 -5.86 30.47 -37.71
N ILE A 356 -6.01 31.79 -37.52
CA ILE A 356 -6.56 32.38 -36.29
C ILE A 356 -8.02 31.95 -36.06
N MET A 357 -8.83 31.89 -37.12
CA MET A 357 -10.24 31.45 -37.03
C MET A 357 -10.33 29.94 -36.76
N ASN A 358 -9.56 29.11 -37.46
CA ASN A 358 -9.50 27.67 -37.23
C ASN A 358 -9.06 27.35 -35.78
N PHE A 359 -8.08 28.07 -35.24
CA PHE A 359 -7.70 27.91 -33.84
C PHE A 359 -8.78 28.36 -32.85
N LYS A 360 -9.58 29.38 -33.15
CA LYS A 360 -10.74 29.75 -32.31
C LYS A 360 -11.78 28.62 -32.29
N ILE A 361 -12.06 28.00 -33.43
CA ILE A 361 -12.98 26.86 -33.57
C ILE A 361 -12.44 25.66 -32.77
N LEU A 362 -11.16 25.32 -32.95
CA LEU A 362 -10.52 24.20 -32.27
C LEU A 362 -10.44 24.41 -30.75
N LYS A 363 -10.16 25.64 -30.29
CA LYS A 363 -10.23 26.02 -28.87
C LYS A 363 -11.66 25.97 -28.30
N TYR A 364 -12.68 26.17 -29.12
CA TYR A 364 -14.09 26.00 -28.71
C TYR A 364 -14.42 24.51 -28.58
N GLN A 365 -14.05 23.68 -29.57
CA GLN A 365 -14.20 22.22 -29.53
C GLN A 365 -13.47 21.59 -28.33
N TRP A 366 -12.27 22.08 -27.98
CA TRP A 366 -11.55 21.69 -26.77
C TRP A 366 -12.26 22.05 -25.46
N LYS A 367 -13.11 23.09 -25.45
CA LYS A 367 -13.93 23.44 -24.27
C LYS A 367 -15.18 22.58 -24.15
N THR A 368 -15.77 22.13 -25.26
CA THR A 368 -17.04 21.39 -25.28
C THR A 368 -16.90 19.86 -25.11
N GLN A 369 -15.75 19.39 -24.58
CA GLN A 369 -15.44 18.01 -24.17
C GLN A 369 -15.54 16.88 -25.22
N LEU A 370 -16.13 17.10 -26.40
CA LEU A 370 -16.17 16.15 -27.52
C LEU A 370 -14.81 16.02 -28.23
N PHE A 371 -13.82 15.48 -27.52
CA PHE A 371 -12.50 15.16 -28.06
C PHE A 371 -12.36 13.66 -28.32
N ASP A 372 -13.01 13.18 -29.37
CA ASP A 372 -12.79 11.82 -29.88
C ASP A 372 -11.34 11.69 -30.39
N THR A 373 -10.63 10.67 -29.93
CA THR A 373 -9.28 10.30 -30.38
C THR A 373 -9.20 10.05 -31.89
N LYS A 374 -10.30 9.71 -32.58
CA LYS A 374 -10.31 9.66 -34.05
C LYS A 374 -10.01 11.01 -34.70
N ASN A 375 -10.31 12.13 -34.02
CA ASN A 375 -10.00 13.46 -34.54
C ASN A 375 -8.50 13.84 -34.48
N LEU A 376 -7.65 13.03 -33.84
CA LEU A 376 -6.19 13.15 -33.97
C LEU A 376 -5.68 12.71 -35.36
N LEU A 377 -6.36 11.79 -36.04
CA LEU A 377 -6.10 11.50 -37.45
C LEU A 377 -6.56 12.67 -38.34
N PHE A 378 -7.70 13.30 -38.01
CA PHE A 378 -8.14 14.54 -38.66
C PHE A 378 -7.19 15.72 -38.43
N LEU A 379 -6.39 15.74 -37.36
CA LEU A 379 -5.28 16.68 -37.22
C LEU A 379 -4.18 16.39 -38.24
N ASN A 380 -3.85 15.12 -38.48
CA ASN A 380 -2.95 14.71 -39.56
C ASN A 380 -3.47 15.16 -40.94
N ASP A 381 -4.79 15.16 -41.15
CA ASP A 381 -5.41 15.74 -42.36
C ASP A 381 -5.54 17.28 -42.35
N PHE A 382 -5.59 17.90 -41.17
CA PHE A 382 -5.42 19.35 -41.03
C PHE A 382 -3.97 19.80 -41.31
N PHE A 383 -3.02 18.87 -41.14
CA PHE A 383 -1.63 18.99 -41.59
C PHE A 383 -1.44 18.52 -43.05
N SER A 384 -2.36 17.71 -43.61
CA SER A 384 -2.45 17.40 -45.05
C SER A 384 -3.10 18.55 -45.85
N TYR A 385 -2.61 19.77 -45.59
CA TYR A 385 -2.63 20.78 -46.65
C TYR A 385 -1.85 20.18 -47.82
N LYS A 386 -2.58 19.88 -48.91
CA LYS A 386 -2.02 19.62 -50.23
C LYS A 386 -0.83 20.53 -50.45
N PHE A 387 0.27 19.97 -50.93
CA PHE A 387 1.51 20.66 -51.28
C PHE A 387 1.26 21.78 -52.32
N ASN A 388 0.77 22.92 -51.85
CA ASN A 388 1.40 24.18 -52.23
C ASN A 388 2.76 24.13 -51.54
N ARG A 389 3.83 24.15 -52.34
CA ARG A 389 5.21 24.07 -51.88
C ARG A 389 5.43 25.02 -50.70
N LEU A 390 5.52 24.43 -49.52
CA LEU A 390 6.25 24.98 -48.40
C LEU A 390 7.41 24.00 -48.26
N GLN A 391 8.61 24.51 -48.51
CA GLN A 391 9.83 23.73 -48.63
C GLN A 391 10.47 23.55 -47.26
N ILE A 392 11.00 22.33 -46.98
CA ILE A 392 10.74 21.60 -45.72
C ILE A 392 11.90 20.67 -45.18
N PHE A 393 13.14 21.15 -44.90
CA PHE A 393 14.30 20.39 -44.32
C PHE A 393 15.18 21.13 -43.24
N ASN A 394 16.52 20.85 -43.04
CA ASN A 394 17.38 21.51 -42.00
C ASN A 394 18.94 21.66 -42.14
N PRO A 395 19.58 22.74 -41.61
CA PRO A 395 21.02 22.99 -41.63
C PRO A 395 21.64 23.12 -40.22
N LYS A 396 22.30 22.12 -39.62
CA LYS A 396 22.55 20.70 -39.95
C LYS A 396 22.89 20.03 -38.60
N ASP A 397 23.26 18.76 -38.63
CA ASP A 397 23.09 17.82 -37.52
C ASP A 397 24.09 17.95 -36.37
N GLU A 398 23.63 18.54 -35.25
CA GLU A 398 23.37 17.71 -34.07
C GLU A 398 21.87 17.60 -33.77
N ASN A 399 21.37 16.37 -33.76
CA ASN A 399 20.63 15.72 -32.66
C ASN A 399 19.69 16.48 -31.71
N ILE A 400 19.14 17.61 -32.13
CA ILE A 400 17.69 17.69 -32.14
C ILE A 400 17.26 17.10 -33.47
N THR A 401 17.00 15.81 -33.55
CA THR A 401 16.55 15.10 -34.78
C THR A 401 15.21 15.60 -35.37
N THR A 402 14.70 16.73 -34.86
CA THR A 402 13.46 17.42 -35.25
C THR A 402 13.60 18.93 -35.40
N ILE A 403 14.33 19.65 -34.52
CA ILE A 403 14.72 21.05 -34.77
C ILE A 403 15.87 21.13 -35.77
N VAL A 404 16.63 20.04 -35.95
CA VAL A 404 17.40 19.70 -37.15
C VAL A 404 16.55 18.99 -38.23
N ILE A 405 15.23 19.24 -38.27
CA ILE A 405 14.39 19.02 -39.47
C ILE A 405 13.62 20.31 -39.89
N GLN A 406 13.66 21.41 -39.10
CA GLN A 406 12.90 22.66 -39.34
C GLN A 406 13.53 23.93 -40.00
N LEU A 407 14.83 24.05 -40.32
CA LEU A 407 15.51 25.33 -40.59
C LEU A 407 16.10 25.47 -42.03
N LYS A 408 16.11 24.37 -42.82
CA LYS A 408 15.91 24.38 -44.28
C LYS A 408 14.43 24.09 -44.57
N ARG A 409 13.47 24.32 -43.63
CA ARG A 409 12.19 24.83 -44.12
C ARG A 409 12.57 26.12 -44.82
N LEU A 410 12.91 27.05 -43.94
CA LEU A 410 13.54 28.33 -44.21
C LEU A 410 14.59 28.33 -45.34
N ILE A 411 15.76 27.70 -45.23
CA ILE A 411 16.80 27.85 -46.27
C ILE A 411 16.38 27.29 -47.64
N PHE A 412 15.73 26.11 -47.71
CA PHE A 412 15.27 25.56 -48.99
C PHE A 412 14.22 26.51 -49.60
N GLU A 413 13.21 26.86 -48.82
CA GLU A 413 12.12 27.78 -49.16
C GLU A 413 12.64 29.16 -49.62
N ILE A 414 13.68 29.70 -48.97
CA ILE A 414 14.35 30.94 -49.37
C ILE A 414 15.09 30.78 -50.71
N LEU A 415 15.73 29.63 -50.97
CA LEU A 415 16.44 29.37 -52.24
C LEU A 415 15.47 29.13 -53.42
N GLU A 416 14.36 28.42 -53.22
CA GLU A 416 13.31 28.30 -54.25
C GLU A 416 12.65 29.65 -54.54
N LEU A 417 12.28 30.41 -53.50
CA LEU A 417 11.61 31.71 -53.66
C LEU A 417 12.51 32.78 -54.30
N THR A 418 13.83 32.68 -54.18
CA THR A 418 14.79 33.65 -54.76
C THR A 418 15.24 33.31 -56.18
N TYR A 419 14.99 32.10 -56.68
CA TYR A 419 15.47 31.65 -58.01
C TYR A 419 14.38 31.06 -58.91
N ASN A 420 13.27 31.80 -59.05
CA ASN A 420 12.21 31.51 -60.03
C ASN A 420 12.74 31.49 -61.48
N GLN A 421 13.19 30.32 -61.99
CA GLN A 421 13.05 29.95 -63.42
C GLN A 421 13.45 28.51 -63.85
N ARG A 422 13.97 27.62 -62.99
CA ARG A 422 14.27 26.21 -63.38
C ARG A 422 13.95 25.22 -62.25
N PRO A 423 13.67 23.93 -62.56
CA PRO A 423 13.58 22.89 -61.54
C PRO A 423 14.92 22.77 -60.81
N VAL A 424 14.86 22.55 -59.50
CA VAL A 424 16.02 22.43 -58.61
C VAL A 424 15.93 21.07 -57.93
N ASP A 425 16.82 20.15 -58.29
CA ASP A 425 16.99 18.90 -57.57
C ASP A 425 18.04 19.05 -56.47
N VAL A 426 17.72 18.54 -55.28
CA VAL A 426 18.53 18.64 -54.07
C VAL A 426 18.64 17.26 -53.43
N THR A 427 19.85 16.71 -53.38
CA THR A 427 20.15 15.47 -52.67
C THR A 427 20.84 15.75 -51.34
N ILE A 428 20.46 15.00 -50.30
CA ILE A 428 21.01 15.13 -48.94
C ILE A 428 21.70 13.81 -48.61
N LEU A 429 23.01 13.85 -48.36
CA LEU A 429 23.81 12.71 -47.93
C LEU A 429 24.14 12.82 -46.43
N GLU A 430 24.49 11.69 -45.82
CA GLU A 430 24.64 11.49 -44.36
C GLU A 430 25.62 12.46 -43.67
N THR A 431 26.51 13.10 -44.43
CA THR A 431 27.38 14.18 -43.97
C THR A 431 26.99 15.51 -44.61
N VAL A 432 25.99 16.18 -44.04
CA VAL A 432 26.04 17.64 -43.82
C VAL A 432 26.37 18.47 -45.09
N THR A 433 25.91 18.01 -46.26
CA THR A 433 26.10 18.65 -47.59
C THR A 433 24.75 18.92 -48.28
N ILE A 434 24.72 19.88 -49.21
CA ILE A 434 23.57 20.22 -50.06
C ILE A 434 24.11 20.37 -51.47
N THR A 435 23.51 19.66 -52.42
CA THR A 435 23.72 19.84 -53.86
C THR A 435 22.65 20.78 -54.43
N TYR A 436 23.04 21.65 -55.35
CA TYR A 436 22.14 22.58 -56.04
C TYR A 436 22.49 22.66 -57.54
N GLU A 437 21.59 22.19 -58.39
CA GLU A 437 21.71 22.32 -59.85
C GLU A 437 21.17 23.68 -60.34
N GLY A 438 22.06 24.67 -60.45
CA GLY A 438 21.72 25.98 -60.97
C GLY A 438 22.94 26.85 -61.23
N LYS A 439 22.80 27.82 -62.15
CA LYS A 439 23.95 28.49 -62.78
C LYS A 439 24.63 29.58 -61.95
N GLU A 440 23.93 30.29 -61.07
CA GLU A 440 24.52 31.30 -60.17
C GLU A 440 23.77 31.37 -58.83
N ILE A 441 24.48 31.74 -57.76
CA ILE A 441 23.87 32.08 -56.45
C ILE A 441 24.39 33.46 -56.01
N ASN A 442 23.56 34.49 -56.10
CA ASN A 442 24.00 35.88 -56.00
C ASN A 442 23.84 36.48 -54.59
N ASN A 443 24.59 35.95 -53.62
CA ASN A 443 24.50 36.26 -52.18
C ASN A 443 24.85 37.71 -51.78
N LYS A 444 25.37 38.55 -52.71
CA LYS A 444 25.78 39.93 -52.41
C LYS A 444 24.64 40.96 -52.47
N LYS A 445 23.53 40.65 -53.12
CA LYS A 445 22.42 41.60 -53.39
C LYS A 445 21.33 41.63 -52.32
N ASP A 446 21.14 40.54 -51.59
CA ASP A 446 20.14 40.42 -50.53
C ASP A 446 20.83 40.32 -49.15
N PRO A 447 20.57 41.25 -48.22
CA PRO A 447 21.23 41.28 -46.92
C PRO A 447 20.86 40.10 -46.01
N VAL A 448 19.67 39.51 -46.20
CA VAL A 448 19.23 38.32 -45.45
C VAL A 448 19.97 37.10 -45.96
N LEU A 449 20.10 36.93 -47.28
CA LEU A 449 20.96 35.88 -47.85
C LEU A 449 22.41 36.05 -47.41
N LYS A 450 22.97 37.27 -47.42
CA LYS A 450 24.35 37.54 -46.99
C LYS A 450 24.60 37.17 -45.52
N LEU A 451 23.65 37.47 -44.63
CA LEU A 451 23.72 37.14 -43.21
C LEU A 451 23.58 35.63 -42.95
N ILE A 452 22.69 34.95 -43.69
CA ILE A 452 22.52 33.50 -43.63
C ILE A 452 23.78 32.79 -44.15
N TRP A 453 24.34 33.27 -45.27
CA TRP A 453 25.54 32.69 -45.89
C TRP A 453 26.78 32.82 -45.00
N SER A 454 26.97 33.98 -44.36
CA SER A 454 28.14 34.22 -43.49
C SER A 454 28.13 33.45 -42.17
N ASN A 455 26.96 33.05 -41.67
CA ASN A 455 26.81 32.44 -40.34
C ASN A 455 26.57 30.92 -40.37
N LEU A 456 26.15 30.36 -41.51
CA LEU A 456 25.76 28.94 -41.61
C LEU A 456 26.56 28.17 -42.66
N VAL A 457 27.12 28.82 -43.69
CA VAL A 457 27.88 28.15 -44.75
C VAL A 457 29.36 28.09 -44.37
N GLU A 458 29.84 26.88 -44.11
CA GLU A 458 31.26 26.61 -43.84
C GLU A 458 32.09 26.62 -45.12
N LYS A 459 31.55 26.03 -46.19
CA LYS A 459 32.22 25.94 -47.49
C LYS A 459 31.20 25.82 -48.62
N ALA A 460 31.48 26.45 -49.76
CA ALA A 460 30.69 26.30 -50.98
C ALA A 460 31.63 26.19 -52.18
N GLU A 461 31.47 25.14 -52.98
CA GLU A 461 32.27 24.87 -54.19
C GLU A 461 31.34 24.50 -55.35
N PHE A 462 31.77 24.78 -56.59
CA PHE A 462 31.04 24.37 -57.79
C PHE A 462 31.73 23.15 -58.40
N GLN A 463 31.03 22.02 -58.47
CA GLN A 463 31.55 20.73 -58.95
C GLN A 463 30.49 20.06 -59.82
N ASN A 464 30.88 19.53 -60.99
CA ASN A 464 30.01 18.79 -61.91
C ASN A 464 28.68 19.49 -62.28
N ASN A 465 28.72 20.80 -62.57
CA ASN A 465 27.56 21.67 -62.81
C ASN A 465 26.62 21.93 -61.60
N CYS A 466 26.99 21.46 -60.40
CA CYS A 466 26.22 21.64 -59.17
C CYS A 466 27.02 22.49 -58.16
N TRP A 467 26.34 23.34 -57.39
CA TRP A 467 26.92 23.92 -56.18
C TRP A 467 26.83 22.90 -55.04
N VAL A 468 27.96 22.57 -54.43
CA VAL A 468 28.08 21.70 -53.25
C VAL A 468 28.34 22.59 -52.03
N ILE A 469 27.39 22.61 -51.10
CA ILE A 469 27.38 23.53 -49.95
C ILE A 469 27.42 22.77 -48.62
N GLN A 470 28.54 22.89 -47.93
CA GLN A 470 28.81 22.36 -46.59
C GLN A 470 28.49 23.42 -45.54
N LEU A 471 27.83 23.02 -44.45
CA LEU A 471 27.44 23.91 -43.34
C LEU A 471 28.10 23.42 -42.06
N HIS A 472 28.30 24.31 -41.09
CA HIS A 472 28.85 23.94 -39.77
C HIS A 472 27.95 22.93 -39.04
N LYS A 473 28.54 22.06 -38.20
CA LYS A 473 27.80 20.99 -37.50
C LYS A 473 26.95 21.46 -36.32
N GLU A 474 27.38 22.44 -35.54
CA GLU A 474 26.58 23.02 -34.45
C GLU A 474 27.10 24.40 -34.00
N PRO A 475 26.28 25.27 -33.38
CA PRO A 475 26.74 26.41 -32.61
C PRO A 475 26.69 26.12 -31.09
N CYS A 476 27.85 26.05 -30.44
CA CYS A 476 27.91 25.90 -28.98
C CYS A 476 27.25 27.09 -28.25
N VAL A 477 26.19 26.84 -27.48
CA VAL A 477 25.60 27.82 -26.54
C VAL A 477 25.53 27.23 -25.14
N ASN A 478 26.52 27.57 -24.31
CA ASN A 478 26.58 27.14 -22.91
C ASN A 478 25.43 27.73 -22.09
N PHE A 479 24.55 26.88 -21.56
CA PHE A 479 23.67 27.21 -20.43
C PHE A 479 24.10 26.42 -19.19
N THR A 480 25.11 26.93 -18.49
CA THR A 480 25.51 26.40 -17.18
C THR A 480 24.52 26.81 -16.10
N ASN A 481 23.67 25.88 -15.65
CA ASN A 481 23.12 25.90 -14.29
C ASN A 481 23.81 24.79 -13.49
N LYS A 482 24.78 25.17 -12.63
CA LYS A 482 25.32 24.26 -11.61
C LYS A 482 24.42 24.26 -10.38
N LYS A 483 24.36 23.07 -9.79
CA LYS A 483 23.78 22.65 -8.49
C LYS A 483 23.45 23.76 -7.49
#